data_AF-A0A1G1BYR7-F1
#
_entry.id   AF-A0A1G1BYR7-F1
#
_cell.length_a   1.000
_cell.length_b   1.000
_cell.length_c   1.000
_cell.angle_alpha   90.00
_cell.angle_beta   90.00
_cell.angle_gamma   90.00
#
_symmetry.space_group_name_H-M   'P 1'
#
loop_
_entity.id
_entity.type
_entity.pdbx_description
1 polymer ?
#
loop_
_entity_poly.entity_id
_entity_poly.type
_entity_poly.pdbx_seq_one_letter_code
_entity_poly.pdbx_strand_id
1 'polypeptide(L)'
;MSDILSFEASDTGPFGDLLGARPAVRDRVRVGLLACGYFEYWRMFSPQFKQNVLGDLDRIANRLRLDFDVVYPCVVDTLDAADQAGKAFAAADLDLLIVVEGTYVPDYISLHAIEQVPRVPVLMFTTQVEEDITPRDDYETAMRNSALIGTTQLSGSFVKMGRPYHIVVGSIGEEQPYQEISKIARAYQVAQRLRRLNIGVVGHVFRGMYDLENDKTKIKGALGPNVVYVELSHLLKLWKAVTEDETRAATRGLTARFKLRGPAATDLDRSCRLGIAMKRVVEHLRLDALCFLGQHYIERETGAPARIGASMMLDENQRLVACEGDLAGLTMMHAMWWLTGNSPLQAEWGQYDASHNALFLVGHGVASFALAENDSAVTLTGSPEEWGFQGGGVNAEFILKPGVVTMSHLLDTPRGWQMLVSGGESLQYPCLPCNEIHALVRVEKPVKEYLVEIQRQGVPHHVIVVHGDVRQELQYLADILGIRSFVA
;
A
#
# COMPACT_ATOMS: atom_id res chain seq x y z
N MET A 1 28.65 13.80 -26.09
CA MET A 1 27.51 13.45 -25.21
C MET A 1 27.07 12.08 -25.66
N SER A 2 26.84 11.11 -24.77
CA SER A 2 26.18 9.87 -25.18
C SER A 2 24.81 10.25 -25.72
N ASP A 3 24.48 9.85 -26.94
CA ASP A 3 23.17 10.14 -27.53
C ASP A 3 22.08 9.52 -26.64
N ILE A 4 21.27 10.36 -26.02
CA ILE A 4 20.13 9.92 -25.22
C ILE A 4 19.08 9.43 -26.20
N LEU A 5 18.78 8.13 -26.15
CA LEU A 5 17.80 7.46 -26.99
C LEU A 5 16.57 7.05 -26.15
N SER A 6 15.46 6.76 -26.84
CA SER A 6 14.31 6.10 -26.22
C SER A 6 14.69 4.67 -25.81
N PHE A 7 14.04 4.14 -24.77
CA PHE A 7 14.18 2.72 -24.40
C PHE A 7 13.73 1.76 -25.53
N GLU A 8 12.96 2.26 -26.49
CA GLU A 8 12.60 1.50 -27.70
C GLU A 8 13.77 1.31 -28.67
N ALA A 9 14.75 2.22 -28.67
CA ALA A 9 15.83 2.28 -29.66
C ALA A 9 17.21 1.88 -29.11
N SER A 10 17.37 1.82 -27.79
CA SER A 10 18.63 1.44 -27.15
C SER A 10 18.39 0.38 -26.07
N ASP A 11 19.32 -0.56 -25.93
CA ASP A 11 19.31 -1.53 -24.85
C ASP A 11 20.25 -1.14 -23.68
N THR A 12 20.99 -0.04 -23.81
CA THR A 12 22.03 0.32 -22.84
C THR A 12 22.09 1.83 -22.61
N GLY A 13 22.53 2.22 -21.41
CA GLY A 13 22.73 3.62 -21.06
C GLY A 13 21.47 4.31 -20.51
N PRO A 14 21.52 5.64 -20.33
CA PRO A 14 20.39 6.44 -19.89
C PRO A 14 19.36 6.60 -21.01
N PHE A 15 18.09 6.40 -20.70
CA PHE A 15 16.98 6.65 -21.62
C PHE A 15 16.41 8.05 -21.41
N GLY A 16 15.89 8.67 -22.48
CA GLY A 16 15.26 9.99 -22.40
C GLY A 16 13.84 9.97 -21.82
N ASP A 17 13.21 8.80 -21.86
CA ASP A 17 11.83 8.53 -21.47
C ASP A 17 11.70 7.80 -20.11
N LEU A 18 12.83 7.51 -19.45
CA LEU A 18 12.88 6.88 -18.12
C LEU A 18 13.91 7.57 -17.23
N LEU A 19 13.69 7.57 -15.92
CA LEU A 19 14.63 8.18 -14.98
C LEU A 19 15.95 7.41 -14.88
N GLY A 20 17.05 8.16 -15.02
CA GLY A 20 18.44 7.71 -14.89
C GLY A 20 18.81 7.16 -13.50
N ALA A 21 18.18 7.67 -12.45
CA ALA A 21 18.28 7.18 -11.08
C ALA A 21 16.92 7.31 -10.41
N ARG A 22 16.51 6.32 -9.63
CA ARG A 22 15.26 6.39 -8.87
C ARG A 22 15.49 7.14 -7.56
N PRO A 23 14.59 8.07 -7.17
CA PRO A 23 14.65 8.66 -5.85
C PRO A 23 14.56 7.57 -4.78
N ALA A 24 15.44 7.62 -3.79
CA ALA A 24 15.32 6.72 -2.64
C ALA A 24 13.98 6.96 -1.93
N VAL A 25 13.32 5.87 -1.56
CA VAL A 25 12.13 5.92 -0.70
C VAL A 25 12.62 5.86 0.73
N ARG A 26 12.15 6.77 1.60
CA ARG A 26 12.49 6.73 3.02
C ARG A 26 11.79 5.54 3.68
N ASP A 27 12.54 4.83 4.52
CA ASP A 27 11.99 3.72 5.29
C ASP A 27 11.04 4.20 6.37
N ARG A 28 11.43 5.26 7.10
CA ARG A 28 10.60 5.90 8.14
C ARG A 28 9.91 7.15 7.62
N VAL A 29 8.68 7.36 8.09
CA VAL A 29 7.93 8.60 7.83
C VAL A 29 8.62 9.75 8.57
N ARG A 30 8.85 10.85 7.86
CA ARG A 30 9.38 12.07 8.45
C ARG A 30 8.25 12.98 8.90
N VAL A 31 8.16 13.20 10.21
CA VAL A 31 7.08 14.00 10.81
C VAL A 31 7.66 15.28 11.41
N GLY A 32 7.02 16.42 11.13
CA GLY A 32 7.25 17.64 11.90
C GLY A 32 6.41 17.59 13.17
N LEU A 33 7.00 17.87 14.33
CA LEU A 33 6.25 18.08 15.56
C LEU A 33 6.16 19.59 15.84
N LEU A 34 4.99 20.16 15.60
CA LEU A 34 4.64 21.51 16.02
C LEU A 34 4.06 21.43 17.43
N ALA A 35 4.95 21.47 18.42
CA ALA A 35 4.59 21.46 19.84
C ALA A 35 4.51 22.91 20.35
N CYS A 36 3.33 23.32 20.81
CA CYS A 36 3.03 24.71 21.17
C CYS A 36 2.72 24.88 22.66
N GLY A 37 3.01 26.05 23.23
CA GLY A 37 2.55 26.42 24.57
C GLY A 37 2.52 27.93 24.73
N TYR A 38 1.50 28.54 25.32
CA TYR A 38 1.31 29.98 25.19
C TYR A 38 2.24 30.78 26.11
N PHE A 39 3.06 31.66 25.53
CA PHE A 39 4.09 32.39 26.28
C PHE A 39 3.54 33.20 27.47
N GLU A 40 2.31 33.69 27.36
CA GLU A 40 1.62 34.41 28.42
C GLU A 40 1.44 33.55 29.69
N TYR A 41 1.24 32.24 29.55
CA TYR A 41 1.06 31.34 30.69
C TYR A 41 2.35 31.15 31.47
N TRP A 42 3.52 31.28 30.82
CA TRP A 42 4.82 31.21 31.49
C TRP A 42 5.04 32.30 32.53
N ARG A 43 4.36 33.45 32.39
CA ARG A 43 4.40 34.54 33.39
C ARG A 43 3.24 34.52 34.38
N MET A 44 2.13 33.88 34.01
CA MET A 44 0.91 33.84 34.83
C MET A 44 0.94 32.75 35.90
N PHE A 45 1.61 31.63 35.63
CA PHE A 45 1.61 30.44 36.49
C PHE A 45 3.00 30.10 37.03
N SER A 46 3.05 29.12 37.92
CA SER A 46 4.27 28.72 38.61
C SER A 46 5.40 28.29 37.64
N PRO A 47 6.69 28.43 38.04
CA PRO A 47 7.79 27.85 37.27
C PRO A 47 7.65 26.33 37.08
N GLN A 48 7.03 25.64 38.05
CA GLN A 48 6.76 24.20 37.98
C GLN A 48 5.73 23.89 36.89
N PHE A 49 4.70 24.72 36.71
CA PHE A 49 3.74 24.60 35.61
C PHE A 49 4.44 24.58 34.25
N LYS A 50 5.35 25.55 34.00
CA LYS A 50 6.12 25.58 32.75
C LYS A 50 6.96 24.31 32.58
N GLN A 51 7.69 23.90 33.63
CA GLN A 51 8.51 22.68 33.56
C GLN A 51 7.67 21.43 33.24
N ASN A 52 6.48 21.34 33.83
CA ASN A 52 5.55 20.24 33.61
C ASN A 52 5.06 20.20 32.16
N VAL A 53 4.59 21.32 31.61
CA VAL A 53 4.13 21.39 30.20
C VAL A 53 5.27 21.05 29.24
N LEU A 54 6.46 21.60 29.46
CA LEU A 54 7.62 21.30 28.60
C LEU A 54 8.01 19.81 28.68
N GLY A 55 7.99 19.23 29.87
CA GLY A 55 8.24 17.80 30.08
C GLY A 55 7.20 16.91 29.38
N ASP A 56 5.94 17.33 29.34
CA ASP A 56 4.88 16.63 28.61
C ASP A 56 5.10 16.65 27.10
N LEU A 57 5.44 17.81 26.53
CA LEU A 57 5.77 17.92 25.11
C LEU A 57 6.99 17.07 24.74
N ASP A 58 8.00 17.00 25.62
CA ASP A 58 9.17 16.14 25.43
C ASP A 58 8.81 14.64 25.50
N ARG A 59 7.88 14.25 26.39
CA ARG A 59 7.37 12.87 26.45
C ARG A 59 6.70 12.47 25.14
N ILE A 60 5.84 13.34 24.60
CA ILE A 60 5.18 13.11 23.30
C ILE A 60 6.22 13.01 22.18
N ALA A 61 7.19 13.94 22.13
CA ALA A 61 8.25 13.91 21.13
C ALA A 61 9.08 12.61 21.19
N ASN A 62 9.44 12.16 22.39
CA ASN A 62 10.18 10.93 22.59
C ASN A 62 9.37 9.69 22.21
N ARG A 63 8.07 9.67 22.50
CA ARG A 63 7.19 8.59 22.07
C ARG A 63 7.08 8.55 20.53
N LEU A 64 6.88 9.69 19.87
CA LEU A 64 6.81 9.76 18.40
C LEU A 64 8.13 9.34 17.73
N ARG A 65 9.29 9.58 18.35
CA ARG A 65 10.61 9.16 17.83
C ARG A 65 10.79 7.64 17.76
N LEU A 66 9.98 6.86 18.47
CA LEU A 66 9.99 5.40 18.36
C LEU A 66 9.47 4.94 16.99
N ASP A 67 8.50 5.66 16.41
CA ASP A 67 7.84 5.28 15.15
C ASP A 67 8.34 6.11 13.96
N PHE A 68 8.71 7.37 14.17
CA PHE A 68 9.01 8.33 13.10
C PHE A 68 10.41 8.95 13.14
N ASP A 69 10.83 9.51 12.00
CA ASP A 69 11.92 10.49 11.91
C ASP A 69 11.36 11.88 12.28
N VAL A 70 11.48 12.27 13.55
CA VAL A 70 10.83 13.47 14.10
C VAL A 70 11.71 14.71 13.95
N VAL A 71 11.18 15.72 13.26
CA VAL A 71 11.73 17.08 13.20
C VAL A 71 11.03 17.93 14.27
N TYR A 72 11.73 18.24 15.35
CA TYR A 72 11.23 19.04 16.47
C TYR A 72 12.25 20.14 16.81
N PRO A 73 12.16 21.31 16.16
CA PRO A 73 13.20 22.35 16.27
C PRO A 73 13.18 23.09 17.61
N CYS A 74 11.99 23.40 18.12
CA CYS A 74 11.77 24.09 19.38
C CYS A 74 10.30 23.99 19.80
N VAL A 75 10.01 24.35 21.05
CA VAL A 75 8.65 24.65 21.51
C VAL A 75 8.23 25.98 20.89
N VAL A 76 7.03 26.02 20.32
CA VAL A 76 6.46 27.22 19.71
C VAL A 76 5.58 27.93 20.74
N ASP A 77 6.14 28.93 21.39
CA ASP A 77 5.43 29.77 22.36
C ASP A 77 5.19 31.20 21.89
N THR A 78 5.90 31.64 20.86
CA THR A 78 5.84 32.98 20.28
C THR A 78 5.79 32.91 18.75
N LEU A 79 5.45 34.03 18.10
CA LEU A 79 5.52 34.12 16.63
C LEU A 79 6.93 33.93 16.08
N ASP A 80 7.97 34.40 16.79
CA ASP A 80 9.36 34.20 16.36
C ASP A 80 9.74 32.70 16.40
N ALA A 81 9.33 31.99 17.45
CA ALA A 81 9.50 30.54 17.53
C ALA A 81 8.69 29.81 16.45
N ALA A 82 7.47 30.26 16.14
CA ALA A 82 6.65 29.72 15.07
C ALA A 82 7.33 29.91 13.69
N ASP A 83 7.91 31.08 13.44
CA ASP A 83 8.64 31.39 12.19
C ASP A 83 9.87 30.49 12.03
N GLN A 84 10.65 30.33 13.10
CA GLN A 84 11.80 29.44 13.13
C GLN A 84 11.38 27.98 12.86
N ALA A 85 10.34 27.50 13.54
CA ALA A 85 9.85 26.14 13.39
C ALA A 85 9.33 25.88 11.98
N GLY A 86 8.51 26.79 11.44
CA GLY A 86 7.99 26.71 10.07
C GLY A 86 9.09 26.65 9.01
N LYS A 87 10.15 27.46 9.14
CA LYS A 87 11.32 27.41 8.25
C LYS A 87 12.08 26.07 8.34
N ALA A 88 12.24 25.53 9.54
CA ALA A 88 12.86 24.23 9.74
C ALA A 88 12.03 23.10 9.11
N PHE A 89 10.70 23.15 9.25
CA PHE A 89 9.78 22.21 8.61
C PHE A 89 9.85 22.27 7.08
N ALA A 90 9.85 23.47 6.50
CA ALA A 90 9.96 23.65 5.05
C ALA A 90 11.27 23.10 4.48
N ALA A 91 12.37 23.22 5.23
CA ALA A 91 13.68 22.69 4.83
C ALA A 91 13.80 21.15 4.95
N ALA A 92 12.92 20.50 5.73
CA ALA A 92 13.06 19.10 6.09
C ALA A 92 12.33 18.12 5.16
N ASP A 93 11.51 18.60 4.22
CA ASP A 93 10.70 17.78 3.30
C ASP A 93 9.82 16.78 4.07
N LEU A 94 8.88 17.31 4.86
CA LEU A 94 8.02 16.52 5.75
C LEU A 94 6.97 15.71 4.98
N ASP A 95 6.67 14.52 5.48
CA ASP A 95 5.56 13.68 5.02
C ASP A 95 4.24 14.05 5.73
N LEU A 96 4.32 14.47 6.99
CA LEU A 96 3.18 14.83 7.85
C LEU A 96 3.62 15.89 8.88
N LEU A 97 2.74 16.83 9.21
CA LEU A 97 2.91 17.76 10.33
C LEU A 97 1.94 17.38 11.45
N ILE A 98 2.47 17.05 12.62
CA ILE A 98 1.70 16.75 13.83
C ILE A 98 1.69 18.00 14.70
N VAL A 99 0.49 18.51 14.99
CA VAL A 99 0.27 19.67 15.86
C VAL A 99 -0.17 19.19 17.23
N VAL A 100 0.55 19.62 18.26
CA VAL A 100 0.28 19.32 19.67
C VAL A 100 0.34 20.63 20.43
N GLU A 101 -0.68 20.93 21.22
CA GLU A 101 -0.66 22.06 22.12
C GLU A 101 -0.51 21.54 23.55
N GLY A 102 0.45 22.07 24.32
CA GLY A 102 0.65 21.73 25.74
C GLY A 102 -0.17 22.60 26.68
N THR A 103 -0.77 23.66 26.16
CA THR A 103 -1.71 24.60 26.82
C THR A 103 -2.58 25.21 25.72
N TYR A 104 -3.60 26.00 26.06
CA TYR A 104 -4.27 26.86 25.08
C TYR A 104 -3.26 27.74 24.35
N VAL A 105 -3.24 27.70 23.02
CA VAL A 105 -2.48 28.64 22.18
C VAL A 105 -3.43 29.32 21.20
N PRO A 106 -3.40 30.66 21.08
CA PRO A 106 -4.09 31.34 19.99
C PRO A 106 -3.60 30.83 18.63
N ASP A 107 -4.53 30.36 17.81
CA ASP A 107 -4.23 29.68 16.54
C ASP A 107 -3.40 30.50 15.54
N TYR A 108 -3.38 31.83 15.60
CA TYR A 108 -2.51 32.64 14.73
C TYR A 108 -1.00 32.31 14.91
N ILE A 109 -0.59 31.82 16.09
CA ILE A 109 0.81 31.41 16.33
C ILE A 109 1.09 30.07 15.64
N SER A 110 0.23 29.06 15.82
CA SER A 110 0.40 27.76 15.18
C SER A 110 0.23 27.85 13.66
N LEU A 111 -0.73 28.65 13.19
CA LEU A 111 -0.94 28.94 11.76
C LEU A 111 0.30 29.53 11.09
N HIS A 112 1.01 30.46 11.75
CA HIS A 112 2.23 31.06 11.20
C HIS A 112 3.29 30.01 10.82
N ALA A 113 3.48 28.97 11.65
CA ALA A 113 4.37 27.86 11.34
C ALA A 113 3.81 26.94 10.24
N ILE A 114 2.51 26.63 10.30
CA ILE A 114 1.81 25.72 9.37
C ILE A 114 1.76 26.29 7.94
N GLU A 115 1.69 27.60 7.78
CA GLU A 115 1.66 28.30 6.50
C GLU A 115 2.97 28.20 5.72
N GLN A 116 4.10 27.93 6.39
CA GLN A 116 5.38 27.68 5.72
C GLN A 116 5.41 26.33 4.99
N VAL A 117 4.47 25.43 5.29
CA VAL A 117 4.35 24.09 4.70
C VAL A 117 2.93 23.83 4.19
N PRO A 118 2.43 24.61 3.21
CA PRO A 118 1.01 24.62 2.82
C PRO A 118 0.54 23.31 2.16
N ARG A 119 1.48 22.49 1.66
CA ARG A 119 1.20 21.19 1.01
C ARG A 119 1.42 19.99 1.93
N VAL A 120 1.98 20.21 3.11
CA VAL A 120 2.21 19.13 4.07
C VAL A 120 0.88 18.85 4.78
N PRO A 121 0.41 17.60 4.78
CA PRO A 121 -0.79 17.22 5.51
C PRO A 121 -0.65 17.48 7.00
N VAL A 122 -1.77 17.79 7.66
CA VAL A 122 -1.78 18.14 9.09
C VAL A 122 -2.58 17.10 9.87
N LEU A 123 -2.00 16.61 10.96
CA LEU A 123 -2.67 15.83 11.98
C LEU A 123 -2.64 16.63 13.29
N MET A 124 -3.79 16.81 13.90
CA MET A 124 -3.92 17.43 15.22
C MET A 124 -4.04 16.33 16.27
N PHE A 125 -3.09 16.29 17.21
CA PHE A 125 -3.19 15.40 18.36
C PHE A 125 -3.67 16.22 19.56
N THR A 126 -4.96 16.09 19.86
CA THR A 126 -5.59 16.73 21.02
C THR A 126 -5.38 15.84 22.23
N THR A 127 -4.59 16.32 23.18
CA THR A 127 -4.12 15.50 24.30
C THR A 127 -4.26 16.21 25.63
N GLN A 128 -4.12 15.43 26.70
CA GLN A 128 -4.11 15.83 28.10
C GLN A 128 -3.22 14.86 28.88
N VAL A 129 -2.85 15.20 30.12
CA VAL A 129 -1.92 14.40 30.91
C VAL A 129 -2.52 13.05 31.31
N GLU A 130 -3.73 13.07 31.86
CA GLU A 130 -4.47 11.89 32.36
C GLU A 130 -5.90 11.89 31.77
N GLU A 131 -6.58 10.75 31.80
CA GLU A 131 -7.96 10.61 31.27
C GLU A 131 -9.03 11.21 32.20
N ASP A 132 -8.77 11.19 33.52
CA ASP A 132 -9.76 11.55 34.53
C ASP A 132 -9.56 12.97 35.06
N ILE A 133 -10.66 13.71 35.22
CA ILE A 133 -10.70 14.97 35.97
C ILE A 133 -11.06 14.64 37.42
N THR A 134 -10.26 15.12 38.38
CA THR A 134 -10.45 14.80 39.79
C THR A 134 -10.85 16.02 40.62
N PRO A 135 -11.52 15.85 41.79
CA PRO A 135 -11.81 16.95 42.71
C PRO A 135 -10.56 17.63 43.31
N ARG A 136 -9.35 17.13 43.02
CA ARG A 136 -8.08 17.71 43.45
C ARG A 136 -7.47 18.62 42.39
N ASP A 137 -8.02 18.62 41.18
CA ASP A 137 -7.49 19.40 40.07
C ASP A 137 -7.71 20.88 40.37
N ASP A 138 -6.61 21.62 40.40
CA ASP A 138 -6.61 23.07 40.56
C ASP A 138 -6.60 23.78 39.20
N TYR A 139 -6.55 25.11 39.24
CA TYR A 139 -6.57 25.89 38.01
C TYR A 139 -5.29 25.72 37.17
N GLU A 140 -4.11 25.50 37.78
CA GLU A 140 -2.89 25.21 37.02
C GLU A 140 -3.01 23.85 36.30
N THR A 141 -3.62 22.85 36.92
CA THR A 141 -3.92 21.55 36.31
C THR A 141 -4.86 21.72 35.11
N ALA A 142 -5.93 22.51 35.26
CA ALA A 142 -6.84 22.83 34.16
C ALA A 142 -6.13 23.56 33.01
N MET A 143 -5.22 24.48 33.32
CA MET A 143 -4.46 25.22 32.30
C MET A 143 -3.39 24.35 31.61
N ARG A 144 -2.82 23.37 32.30
CA ARG A 144 -1.89 22.39 31.72
C ARG A 144 -2.61 21.46 30.75
N ASN A 145 -3.89 21.19 30.98
CA ASN A 145 -4.75 20.39 30.10
C ASN A 145 -5.60 21.26 29.14
N SER A 146 -5.28 22.54 28.96
CA SER A 146 -6.10 23.47 28.16
C SER A 146 -5.90 23.37 26.64
N ALA A 147 -5.11 22.39 26.17
CA ALA A 147 -4.86 22.09 24.77
C ALA A 147 -6.15 21.97 23.94
N LEU A 148 -7.18 21.33 24.52
CA LEU A 148 -8.47 21.14 23.86
C LEU A 148 -9.13 22.46 23.42
N ILE A 149 -8.89 23.56 24.14
CA ILE A 149 -9.42 24.89 23.77
C ILE A 149 -8.78 25.35 22.46
N GLY A 150 -7.46 25.27 22.36
CA GLY A 150 -6.74 25.78 21.19
C GLY A 150 -6.83 24.83 19.99
N THR A 151 -6.85 23.51 20.18
CA THR A 151 -7.13 22.57 19.09
C THR A 151 -8.58 22.70 18.58
N THR A 152 -9.56 23.01 19.44
CA THR A 152 -10.93 23.32 18.98
C THR A 152 -10.96 24.64 18.19
N GLN A 153 -10.21 25.66 18.62
CA GLN A 153 -10.08 26.91 17.87
C GLN A 153 -9.44 26.69 16.50
N LEU A 154 -8.29 26.00 16.44
CA LEU A 154 -7.54 25.72 15.21
C LEU A 154 -8.35 24.88 14.21
N SER A 155 -9.02 23.83 14.68
CA SER A 155 -9.88 23.00 13.82
C SER A 155 -11.05 23.80 13.23
N GLY A 156 -11.68 24.69 14.02
CA GLY A 156 -12.68 25.63 13.53
C GLY A 156 -12.14 26.57 12.44
N SER A 157 -10.89 27.01 12.56
CA SER A 157 -10.21 27.82 11.54
C SER A 157 -9.90 27.00 10.27
N PHE A 158 -9.41 25.77 10.39
CA PHE A 158 -9.18 24.89 9.24
C PHE A 158 -10.44 24.61 8.42
N VAL A 159 -11.56 24.33 9.08
CA VAL A 159 -12.86 24.14 8.40
C VAL A 159 -13.25 25.40 7.62
N LYS A 160 -13.15 26.59 8.24
CA LYS A 160 -13.44 27.86 7.56
C LYS A 160 -12.52 28.13 6.36
N MET A 161 -11.27 27.69 6.44
CA MET A 161 -10.27 27.85 5.38
C MET A 161 -10.35 26.76 4.30
N GLY A 162 -11.16 25.71 4.49
CA GLY A 162 -11.18 24.56 3.60
C GLY A 162 -9.87 23.77 3.59
N ARG A 163 -9.09 23.81 4.68
CA ARG A 163 -7.85 23.05 4.81
C ARG A 163 -8.17 21.65 5.37
N PRO A 164 -7.77 20.56 4.70
CA PRO A 164 -7.96 19.20 5.23
C PRO A 164 -6.97 18.90 6.36
N TYR A 165 -7.42 18.11 7.33
CA TYR A 165 -6.64 17.68 8.48
C TYR A 165 -7.24 16.41 9.10
N HIS A 166 -6.44 15.68 9.87
CA HIS A 166 -6.92 14.59 10.73
C HIS A 166 -6.88 15.01 12.20
N ILE A 167 -7.68 14.36 13.03
CA ILE A 167 -7.70 14.56 14.47
C ILE A 167 -7.51 13.21 15.14
N VAL A 168 -6.63 13.16 16.13
CA VAL A 168 -6.51 12.06 17.09
C VAL A 168 -6.68 12.63 18.49
N VAL A 169 -7.41 11.93 19.35
CA VAL A 169 -7.66 12.32 20.74
C VAL A 169 -7.20 11.21 21.67
N GLY A 170 -6.50 11.57 22.74
CA GLY A 170 -6.11 10.64 23.80
C GLY A 170 -5.06 11.26 24.73
N SER A 171 -4.89 10.71 25.93
CA SER A 171 -3.89 11.20 26.89
C SER A 171 -2.46 10.85 26.48
N ILE A 172 -1.49 11.58 27.04
CA ILE A 172 -0.06 11.44 26.73
C ILE A 172 0.46 10.02 27.01
N GLY A 173 -0.07 9.38 28.05
CA GLY A 173 0.33 8.04 28.48
C GLY A 173 -0.37 6.89 27.75
N GLU A 174 -1.42 7.18 26.99
CA GLU A 174 -2.17 6.15 26.27
C GLU A 174 -1.46 5.75 24.98
N GLU A 175 -1.41 4.44 24.69
CA GLU A 175 -0.74 3.92 23.50
C GLU A 175 -1.61 3.98 22.23
N GLN A 176 -2.94 3.88 22.37
CA GLN A 176 -3.92 3.90 21.27
C GLN A 176 -3.80 5.13 20.34
N PRO A 177 -3.68 6.39 20.83
CA PRO A 177 -3.58 7.55 19.94
C PRO A 177 -2.30 7.52 19.10
N TYR A 178 -1.17 7.05 19.64
CA TYR A 178 0.07 6.92 18.86
C TYR A 178 -0.03 5.83 17.79
N GLN A 179 -0.76 4.75 18.07
CA GLN A 179 -1.07 3.74 17.05
C GLN A 179 -1.93 4.34 15.93
N GLU A 180 -2.94 5.14 16.25
CA GLU A 180 -3.78 5.82 15.26
C GLU A 180 -2.99 6.83 14.41
N ILE A 181 -2.13 7.65 15.04
CA ILE A 181 -1.18 8.53 14.35
C ILE A 181 -0.31 7.72 13.38
N SER A 182 0.17 6.55 13.82
CA SER A 182 0.99 5.66 12.98
C SER A 182 0.24 5.05 11.81
N LYS A 183 -1.06 4.81 11.93
CA LYS A 183 -1.92 4.36 10.82
C LYS A 183 -2.08 5.45 9.77
N ILE A 184 -2.40 6.68 10.20
CA ILE A 184 -2.57 7.84 9.32
C ILE A 184 -1.25 8.18 8.61
N ALA A 185 -0.13 8.23 9.35
CA ALA A 185 1.20 8.50 8.81
C ALA A 185 1.61 7.47 7.74
N ARG A 186 1.34 6.18 7.97
CA ARG A 186 1.58 5.11 6.99
C ARG A 186 0.72 5.28 5.73
N ALA A 187 -0.55 5.65 5.87
CA ALA A 187 -1.42 5.93 4.73
C ALA A 187 -0.90 7.08 3.85
N TYR A 188 -0.40 8.17 4.46
CA TYR A 188 0.27 9.25 3.72
C TYR A 188 1.54 8.77 2.99
N GLN A 189 2.36 7.95 3.66
CA GLN A 189 3.55 7.37 3.05
C GLN A 189 3.20 6.53 1.82
N VAL A 190 2.14 5.72 1.91
CA VAL A 190 1.63 4.92 0.79
C VAL A 190 1.18 5.80 -0.37
N ALA A 191 0.37 6.83 -0.11
CA ALA A 191 -0.07 7.76 -1.15
C ALA A 191 1.12 8.43 -1.88
N GLN A 192 2.17 8.80 -1.14
CA GLN A 192 3.38 9.39 -1.72
C GLN A 192 4.21 8.39 -2.52
N ARG A 193 4.29 7.13 -2.07
CA ARG A 193 4.96 6.04 -2.80
C ARG A 193 4.22 5.71 -4.09
N LEU A 194 2.89 5.63 -4.07
CA LEU A 194 2.07 5.39 -5.26
C LEU A 194 2.32 6.42 -6.37
N ARG A 195 2.49 7.71 -6.03
CA ARG A 195 2.80 8.79 -6.99
C ARG A 195 4.10 8.61 -7.76
N ARG A 196 5.03 7.81 -7.22
CA ARG A 196 6.36 7.54 -7.78
C ARG A 196 6.46 6.15 -8.42
N LEU A 197 5.45 5.30 -8.23
CA LEU A 197 5.41 3.93 -8.72
C LEU A 197 5.37 3.91 -10.25
N ASN A 198 6.25 3.11 -10.87
CA ASN A 198 6.27 2.85 -12.31
C ASN A 198 5.82 1.42 -12.59
N ILE A 199 4.64 1.27 -13.19
CA ILE A 199 4.08 0.01 -13.61
C ILE A 199 4.35 -0.18 -15.10
N GLY A 200 5.05 -1.25 -15.47
CA GLY A 200 5.16 -1.68 -16.86
C GLY A 200 3.96 -2.53 -17.25
N VAL A 201 3.48 -2.39 -18.48
CA VAL A 201 2.38 -3.20 -19.02
C VAL A 201 2.85 -3.92 -20.28
N VAL A 202 2.84 -5.25 -20.25
CA VAL A 202 3.11 -6.07 -21.43
C VAL A 202 1.80 -6.70 -21.91
N GLY A 203 1.33 -6.28 -23.08
CA GLY A 203 0.02 -6.67 -23.60
C GLY A 203 -1.07 -5.64 -23.27
N HIS A 204 -2.27 -6.10 -22.98
CA HIS A 204 -3.47 -5.27 -22.77
C HIS A 204 -4.45 -5.97 -21.83
N VAL A 205 -5.55 -5.33 -21.43
CA VAL A 205 -6.59 -6.00 -20.63
C VAL A 205 -7.17 -7.18 -21.40
N PHE A 206 -7.52 -8.28 -20.72
CA PHE A 206 -8.09 -9.45 -21.39
C PHE A 206 -9.36 -9.07 -22.17
N ARG A 207 -9.53 -9.66 -23.36
CA ARG A 207 -10.61 -9.29 -24.28
C ARG A 207 -11.98 -9.60 -23.66
N GLY A 208 -12.72 -8.55 -23.30
CA GLY A 208 -14.07 -8.66 -22.74
C GLY A 208 -14.16 -8.35 -21.24
N MET A 209 -13.04 -8.14 -20.55
CA MET A 209 -13.01 -7.71 -19.14
C MET A 209 -13.14 -6.19 -19.02
N TYR A 210 -14.32 -5.68 -19.33
CA TYR A 210 -14.61 -4.23 -19.30
C TYR A 210 -14.45 -3.59 -17.92
N ASP A 211 -14.59 -4.37 -16.86
CA ASP A 211 -14.48 -3.88 -15.48
C ASP A 211 -13.04 -3.60 -15.05
N LEU A 212 -12.05 -4.20 -15.72
CA LEU A 212 -10.62 -3.93 -15.51
C LEU A 212 -10.06 -2.86 -16.45
N GLU A 213 -10.83 -2.43 -17.46
CA GLU A 213 -10.41 -1.40 -18.40
C GLU A 213 -10.28 -0.05 -17.70
N ASN A 214 -9.04 0.36 -17.44
CA ASN A 214 -8.74 1.64 -16.81
C ASN A 214 -7.78 2.44 -17.68
N ASP A 215 -8.18 3.68 -18.00
CA ASP A 215 -7.31 4.60 -18.70
C ASP A 215 -6.16 5.09 -17.78
N LYS A 216 -4.94 5.12 -18.32
CA LYS A 216 -3.74 5.48 -17.56
C LYS A 216 -3.77 6.90 -16.99
N THR A 217 -4.51 7.82 -17.60
CA THR A 217 -4.67 9.20 -17.08
C THR A 217 -5.55 9.23 -15.84
N LYS A 218 -6.57 8.35 -15.75
CA LYS A 218 -7.37 8.18 -14.52
C LYS A 218 -6.54 7.58 -13.39
N ILE A 219 -5.72 6.56 -13.68
CA ILE A 219 -4.78 5.97 -12.72
C ILE A 219 -3.81 7.04 -12.22
N LYS A 220 -3.13 7.74 -13.15
CA LYS A 220 -2.14 8.76 -12.78
C LYS A 220 -2.75 9.91 -11.99
N GLY A 221 -3.92 10.40 -12.43
CA GLY A 221 -4.55 11.59 -11.88
C GLY A 221 -5.11 11.40 -10.48
N ALA A 222 -5.65 10.23 -10.16
CA ALA A 222 -6.27 9.98 -8.86
C ALA A 222 -5.42 9.11 -7.93
N LEU A 223 -4.77 8.07 -8.46
CA LEU A 223 -4.08 7.06 -7.66
C LEU A 223 -2.58 7.33 -7.58
N GLY A 224 -1.99 7.89 -8.64
CA GLY A 224 -0.60 8.33 -8.69
C GLY A 224 0.40 7.55 -9.56
N PRO A 225 0.26 6.22 -9.80
CA PRO A 225 1.25 5.48 -10.58
C PRO A 225 1.46 6.00 -12.00
N ASN A 226 2.68 5.86 -12.49
CA ASN A 226 3.01 6.00 -13.91
C ASN A 226 2.81 4.63 -14.59
N VAL A 227 2.19 4.65 -15.76
CA VAL A 227 1.96 3.44 -16.56
C VAL A 227 2.80 3.53 -17.83
N VAL A 228 3.70 2.57 -17.99
CA VAL A 228 4.61 2.44 -19.13
C VAL A 228 4.17 1.24 -19.95
N TYR A 229 3.66 1.47 -21.15
CA TYR A 229 3.41 0.37 -22.08
C TYR A 229 4.74 -0.14 -22.62
N VAL A 230 4.92 -1.45 -22.57
CA VAL A 230 6.13 -2.13 -23.00
C VAL A 230 5.78 -2.97 -24.22
N GLU A 231 6.46 -2.68 -25.34
CA GLU A 231 6.28 -3.48 -26.54
C GLU A 231 6.69 -4.93 -26.31
N LEU A 232 5.85 -5.84 -26.81
CA LEU A 232 6.00 -7.28 -26.56
C LEU A 232 7.30 -7.84 -27.15
N SER A 233 7.83 -7.19 -28.19
CA SER A 233 9.12 -7.50 -28.80
C SER A 233 10.28 -7.42 -27.80
N HIS A 234 10.25 -6.51 -26.82
CA HIS A 234 11.26 -6.41 -25.77
C HIS A 234 11.30 -7.66 -24.90
N LEU A 235 10.13 -8.12 -24.45
CA LEU A 235 10.02 -9.37 -23.69
C LEU A 235 10.55 -10.55 -24.50
N LEU A 236 10.12 -10.70 -25.75
CA LEU A 236 10.53 -11.82 -26.60
C LEU A 236 12.03 -11.82 -26.91
N LYS A 237 12.63 -10.64 -27.10
CA LYS A 237 14.07 -10.49 -27.29
C LYS A 237 14.84 -10.96 -26.06
N LEU A 238 14.43 -10.51 -24.87
CA LEU A 238 15.04 -10.92 -23.61
C LEU A 238 14.84 -12.41 -23.32
N TRP A 239 13.67 -12.96 -23.64
CA TRP A 239 13.35 -14.38 -23.52
C TRP A 239 14.22 -15.26 -24.43
N LYS A 240 14.42 -14.87 -25.69
CA LYS A 240 15.33 -15.56 -26.62
C LYS A 240 16.77 -15.54 -26.11
N ALA A 241 17.17 -14.47 -25.41
CA ALA A 241 18.50 -14.32 -24.82
C ALA A 241 18.68 -15.03 -23.45
N VAL A 242 17.66 -15.66 -22.88
CA VAL A 242 17.83 -16.47 -21.67
C VAL A 242 18.56 -17.76 -22.03
N THR A 243 19.63 -18.06 -21.29
CA THR A 243 20.47 -19.24 -21.53
C THR A 243 19.87 -20.49 -20.90
N GLU A 244 20.30 -21.65 -21.38
CA GLU A 244 19.88 -22.92 -20.78
C GLU A 244 20.38 -23.08 -19.34
N ASP A 245 21.58 -22.57 -19.01
CA ASP A 245 22.13 -22.64 -17.65
C ASP A 245 21.29 -21.87 -16.65
N GLU A 246 20.86 -20.65 -17.02
CA GLU A 246 19.95 -19.84 -16.20
C GLU A 246 18.61 -20.55 -16.01
N THR A 247 18.07 -21.12 -17.10
CA THR A 247 16.81 -21.87 -17.06
C THR A 247 16.92 -23.08 -16.12
N ARG A 248 17.97 -23.89 -16.28
CA ARG A 248 18.22 -25.06 -15.43
C ARG A 248 18.43 -24.68 -13.97
N ALA A 249 19.10 -23.56 -13.69
CA ALA A 249 19.30 -23.08 -12.32
C ALA A 249 17.96 -22.72 -11.65
N ALA A 250 17.09 -21.98 -12.35
CA ALA A 250 15.76 -21.63 -11.86
C ALA A 250 14.88 -22.88 -11.66
N THR A 251 14.84 -23.80 -12.63
CA THR A 251 14.09 -25.07 -12.53
C THR A 251 14.56 -25.92 -11.35
N ARG A 252 15.89 -26.04 -11.14
CA ARG A 252 16.43 -26.74 -9.95
C ARG A 252 16.02 -26.08 -8.65
N GLY A 253 16.01 -24.75 -8.59
CA GLY A 253 15.57 -24.01 -7.42
C GLY A 253 14.11 -24.33 -7.04
N LEU A 254 13.20 -24.35 -8.02
CA LEU A 254 11.80 -24.67 -7.79
C LEU A 254 11.59 -26.16 -7.44
N THR A 255 12.21 -27.08 -8.19
CA THR A 255 12.06 -28.54 -7.95
C THR A 255 12.74 -29.03 -6.67
N ALA A 256 13.71 -28.29 -6.14
CA ALA A 256 14.28 -28.56 -4.82
C ALA A 256 13.34 -28.17 -3.66
N ARG A 257 12.43 -27.23 -3.89
CA ARG A 257 11.48 -26.72 -2.89
C ARG A 257 10.11 -27.38 -3.00
N PHE A 258 9.64 -27.61 -4.23
CA PHE A 258 8.25 -27.98 -4.51
C PHE A 258 8.13 -29.27 -5.31
N LYS A 259 7.07 -30.03 -5.04
CA LYS A 259 6.73 -31.23 -5.80
C LYS A 259 6.13 -30.86 -7.15
N LEU A 260 6.56 -31.53 -8.22
CA LEU A 260 5.93 -31.44 -9.54
C LEU A 260 4.93 -32.59 -9.76
N ARG A 261 3.70 -32.28 -10.20
CA ARG A 261 2.62 -33.24 -10.47
C ARG A 261 1.88 -32.91 -11.76
N GLY A 262 2.12 -33.71 -12.81
CA GLY A 262 1.39 -33.63 -14.08
C GLY A 262 2.24 -33.12 -15.25
N PRO A 263 2.73 -31.87 -15.24
CA PRO A 263 3.49 -31.28 -16.35
C PRO A 263 4.78 -32.01 -16.67
N ALA A 264 5.23 -31.89 -17.91
CA ALA A 264 6.56 -32.32 -18.28
C ALA A 264 7.62 -31.37 -17.69
N ALA A 265 8.81 -31.88 -17.41
CA ALA A 265 9.93 -31.04 -16.96
C ALA A 265 10.25 -29.90 -17.94
N THR A 266 10.03 -30.12 -19.24
CA THR A 266 10.21 -29.14 -20.29
C THR A 266 9.20 -27.98 -20.22
N ASP A 267 8.01 -28.19 -19.66
CA ASP A 267 7.04 -27.10 -19.45
C ASP A 267 7.52 -26.18 -18.32
N LEU A 268 8.09 -26.76 -17.26
CA LEU A 268 8.69 -25.99 -16.17
C LEU A 268 9.89 -25.17 -16.66
N ASP A 269 10.73 -25.73 -17.51
CA ASP A 269 11.85 -24.98 -18.13
C ASP A 269 11.35 -23.77 -18.93
N ARG A 270 10.29 -23.93 -19.74
CA ARG A 270 9.69 -22.81 -20.50
C ARG A 270 9.15 -21.73 -19.56
N SER A 271 8.44 -22.13 -18.50
CA SER A 271 7.91 -21.21 -17.48
C SER A 271 9.01 -20.44 -16.75
N CYS A 272 10.08 -21.12 -16.31
CA CYS A 272 11.25 -20.49 -15.69
C CYS A 272 11.93 -19.50 -16.64
N ARG A 273 12.11 -19.90 -17.90
CA ARG A 273 12.72 -19.05 -18.93
C ARG A 273 11.92 -17.77 -19.16
N LEU A 274 10.59 -17.85 -19.16
CA LEU A 274 9.70 -16.69 -19.25
C LEU A 274 9.82 -15.78 -18.02
N GLY A 275 9.85 -16.35 -16.80
CA GLY A 275 10.06 -15.60 -15.57
C GLY A 275 11.37 -14.80 -15.55
N ILE A 276 12.48 -15.40 -15.99
CA ILE A 276 13.77 -14.71 -16.11
C ILE A 276 13.67 -13.54 -17.09
N ALA A 277 12.97 -13.71 -18.22
CA ALA A 277 12.76 -12.64 -19.20
C ALA A 277 11.93 -11.48 -18.62
N MET A 278 10.84 -11.78 -17.91
CA MET A 278 10.00 -10.79 -17.22
C MET A 278 10.80 -9.99 -16.20
N LYS A 279 11.65 -10.66 -15.40
CA LYS A 279 12.55 -10.01 -14.44
C LYS A 279 13.53 -9.05 -15.14
N ARG A 280 14.10 -9.47 -16.26
CA ARG A 280 14.99 -8.65 -17.09
C ARG A 280 14.28 -7.42 -17.67
N VAL A 281 13.01 -7.55 -18.10
CA VAL A 281 12.21 -6.39 -18.56
C VAL A 281 12.10 -5.34 -17.45
N VAL A 282 11.73 -5.77 -16.23
CA VAL A 282 11.60 -4.87 -15.09
C VAL A 282 12.92 -4.18 -14.72
N GLU A 283 14.05 -4.90 -14.79
CA GLU A 283 15.38 -4.33 -14.50
C GLU A 283 15.81 -3.35 -15.58
N HIS A 284 15.67 -3.76 -16.83
CA HIS A 284 16.07 -3.01 -18.00
C HIS A 284 15.34 -1.66 -18.09
N LEU A 285 14.01 -1.70 -17.99
CA LEU A 285 13.15 -0.51 -18.06
C LEU A 285 12.99 0.19 -16.72
N ARG A 286 13.66 -0.32 -15.68
CA ARG A 286 13.63 0.23 -14.33
C ARG A 286 12.18 0.49 -13.88
N LEU A 287 11.38 -0.56 -13.95
CA LEU A 287 10.02 -0.60 -13.45
C LEU A 287 10.00 -1.04 -11.97
N ASP A 288 8.95 -0.69 -11.25
CA ASP A 288 8.69 -1.17 -9.89
C ASP A 288 7.83 -2.45 -9.91
N ALA A 289 6.98 -2.58 -10.92
CA ALA A 289 6.02 -3.67 -11.06
C ALA A 289 5.69 -3.96 -12.52
N LEU A 290 5.06 -5.10 -12.76
CA LEU A 290 4.67 -5.57 -14.09
C LEU A 290 3.20 -5.98 -14.09
N CYS A 291 2.44 -5.48 -15.04
CA CYS A 291 1.13 -6.00 -15.38
C CYS A 291 1.23 -6.69 -16.74
N PHE A 292 0.64 -7.87 -16.89
CA PHE A 292 0.80 -8.64 -18.12
C PHE A 292 -0.50 -9.29 -18.58
N LEU A 293 -0.64 -9.47 -19.90
CA LEU A 293 -1.59 -10.42 -20.48
C LEU A 293 -0.83 -11.64 -20.98
N GLY A 294 -0.94 -12.74 -20.24
CA GLY A 294 -0.23 -13.98 -20.55
C GLY A 294 -0.88 -14.78 -21.66
N GLN A 295 -2.21 -14.74 -21.69
CA GLN A 295 -3.01 -15.58 -22.56
C GLN A 295 -2.81 -15.25 -24.05
N HIS A 296 -2.98 -16.28 -24.88
CA HIS A 296 -2.87 -16.22 -26.34
C HIS A 296 -1.47 -15.94 -26.88
N TYR A 297 -1.00 -14.69 -26.88
CA TYR A 297 0.20 -14.34 -27.66
C TYR A 297 1.49 -14.74 -26.94
N ILE A 298 1.64 -14.40 -25.65
CA ILE A 298 2.83 -14.78 -24.89
C ILE A 298 2.94 -16.30 -24.85
N GLU A 299 1.87 -16.98 -24.47
CA GLU A 299 1.81 -18.45 -24.44
C GLU A 299 2.14 -19.09 -25.80
N ARG A 300 1.60 -18.57 -26.91
CA ARG A 300 1.92 -19.09 -28.25
C ARG A 300 3.42 -18.99 -28.56
N GLU A 301 4.05 -17.88 -28.25
CA GLU A 301 5.46 -17.64 -28.59
C GLU A 301 6.43 -18.37 -27.66
N THR A 302 6.09 -18.48 -26.37
CA THR A 302 7.00 -19.00 -25.34
C THR A 302 6.73 -20.46 -25.00
N GLY A 303 5.55 -20.96 -25.33
CA GLY A 303 5.04 -22.27 -24.92
C GLY A 303 4.81 -22.39 -23.41
N ALA A 304 4.63 -21.27 -22.72
CA ALA A 304 4.34 -21.25 -21.29
C ALA A 304 3.49 -20.02 -20.87
N PRO A 305 2.55 -20.20 -19.93
CA PRO A 305 1.89 -19.08 -19.28
C PRO A 305 2.90 -18.35 -18.36
N ALA A 306 2.69 -17.06 -18.18
CA ALA A 306 3.55 -16.20 -17.35
C ALA A 306 3.35 -16.40 -15.82
N ARG A 307 2.43 -17.28 -15.39
CA ARG A 307 2.04 -17.52 -14.01
C ARG A 307 3.22 -17.83 -13.07
N ILE A 308 3.98 -18.89 -13.35
CA ILE A 308 5.17 -19.24 -12.55
C ILE A 308 6.24 -18.15 -12.60
N GLY A 309 6.41 -17.49 -13.75
CA GLY A 309 7.34 -16.37 -13.86
C GLY A 309 6.96 -15.20 -12.93
N ALA A 310 5.68 -14.87 -12.87
CA ALA A 310 5.14 -13.89 -11.94
C ALA A 310 5.31 -14.32 -10.48
N SER A 311 5.00 -15.57 -10.15
CA SER A 311 5.17 -16.14 -8.81
C SER A 311 6.63 -16.15 -8.34
N MET A 312 7.59 -16.43 -9.22
CA MET A 312 9.02 -16.29 -8.93
C MET A 312 9.42 -14.84 -8.60
N MET A 313 8.90 -13.85 -9.36
CA MET A 313 9.17 -12.43 -9.11
C MET A 313 8.57 -11.93 -7.78
N LEU A 314 7.38 -12.43 -7.45
CA LEU A 314 6.72 -12.18 -6.16
C LEU A 314 7.53 -12.77 -5.00
N ASP A 315 8.01 -14.01 -5.12
CA ASP A 315 8.74 -14.73 -4.07
C ASP A 315 10.16 -14.16 -3.81
N GLU A 316 10.94 -13.87 -4.86
CA GLU A 316 12.37 -13.51 -4.70
C GLU A 316 12.62 -12.10 -4.16
N ASN A 317 11.84 -11.11 -4.59
CA ASN A 317 12.13 -9.69 -4.30
C ASN A 317 10.88 -8.83 -4.11
N GLN A 318 9.70 -9.44 -3.92
CA GLN A 318 8.41 -8.74 -3.83
C GLN A 318 8.19 -7.75 -4.99
N ARG A 319 8.67 -8.12 -6.20
CA ARG A 319 8.33 -7.37 -7.41
C ARG A 319 6.92 -7.76 -7.79
N LEU A 320 5.97 -6.89 -7.47
CA LEU A 320 4.56 -7.21 -7.64
C LEU A 320 4.23 -7.35 -9.13
N VAL A 321 3.48 -8.40 -9.42
CA VAL A 321 3.02 -8.72 -10.77
C VAL A 321 1.53 -9.04 -10.71
N ALA A 322 0.76 -8.45 -11.61
CA ALA A 322 -0.67 -8.72 -11.78
C ALA A 322 -0.95 -9.23 -13.20
N CYS A 323 -1.95 -10.10 -13.35
CA CYS A 323 -2.39 -10.61 -14.63
C CYS A 323 -3.50 -9.74 -15.26
N GLU A 324 -3.76 -10.02 -16.54
CA GLU A 324 -4.91 -9.57 -17.34
C GLU A 324 -5.08 -8.06 -17.48
N GLY A 325 -3.97 -7.31 -17.36
CA GLY A 325 -3.99 -5.87 -17.52
C GLY A 325 -4.59 -5.10 -16.33
N ASP A 326 -4.80 -5.75 -15.19
CA ASP A 326 -5.39 -5.16 -13.98
C ASP A 326 -4.47 -4.14 -13.28
N LEU A 327 -4.50 -2.91 -13.77
CA LEU A 327 -3.73 -1.79 -13.22
C LEU A 327 -4.24 -1.33 -11.85
N ALA A 328 -5.55 -1.34 -11.66
CA ALA A 328 -6.20 -0.96 -10.41
C ALA A 328 -5.87 -1.97 -9.30
N GLY A 329 -5.98 -3.26 -9.59
CA GLY A 329 -5.59 -4.35 -8.70
C GLY A 329 -4.11 -4.29 -8.36
N LEU A 330 -3.22 -4.13 -9.33
CA LEU A 330 -1.78 -4.00 -9.06
C LEU A 330 -1.44 -2.77 -8.19
N THR A 331 -2.14 -1.65 -8.41
CA THR A 331 -2.01 -0.46 -7.56
C THR A 331 -2.42 -0.77 -6.12
N MET A 332 -3.52 -1.50 -5.93
CA MET A 332 -4.00 -1.93 -4.62
C MET A 332 -3.05 -2.95 -3.96
N MET A 333 -2.50 -3.89 -4.72
CA MET A 333 -1.47 -4.83 -4.25
C MET A 333 -0.29 -4.08 -3.62
N HIS A 334 0.20 -3.01 -4.26
CA HIS A 334 1.26 -2.17 -3.69
C HIS A 334 0.85 -1.48 -2.40
N ALA A 335 -0.35 -0.88 -2.38
CA ALA A 335 -0.85 -0.20 -1.19
C ALA A 335 -0.92 -1.16 0.01
N MET A 336 -1.54 -2.33 -0.18
CA MET A 336 -1.70 -3.33 0.87
C MET A 336 -0.38 -3.95 1.30
N TRP A 337 0.54 -4.20 0.37
CA TRP A 337 1.89 -4.68 0.68
C TRP A 337 2.66 -3.66 1.54
N TRP A 338 2.64 -2.37 1.20
CA TRP A 338 3.34 -1.36 2.00
C TRP A 338 2.71 -1.12 3.37
N LEU A 339 1.40 -1.34 3.53
CA LEU A 339 0.73 -1.23 4.83
C LEU A 339 1.04 -2.41 5.76
N THR A 340 1.18 -3.62 5.20
CA THR A 340 1.26 -4.87 5.99
C THR A 340 2.64 -5.52 6.02
N GLY A 341 3.46 -5.30 5.00
CA GLY A 341 4.65 -6.09 4.71
C GLY A 341 4.36 -7.51 4.17
N ASN A 342 3.09 -7.90 4.05
CA ASN A 342 2.68 -9.22 3.59
C ASN A 342 2.44 -9.22 2.07
N SER A 343 2.78 -10.33 1.40
CA SER A 343 2.50 -10.48 -0.03
C SER A 343 0.98 -10.44 -0.27
N PRO A 344 0.51 -9.69 -1.28
CA PRO A 344 -0.87 -9.72 -1.70
C PRO A 344 -1.14 -10.89 -2.65
N LEU A 345 -2.35 -11.45 -2.58
CA LEU A 345 -2.92 -12.39 -3.55
C LEU A 345 -3.89 -11.61 -4.44
N GLN A 346 -3.69 -11.63 -5.76
CA GLN A 346 -4.72 -11.28 -6.71
C GLN A 346 -5.60 -12.52 -6.91
N ALA A 347 -6.90 -12.39 -6.67
CA ALA A 347 -7.85 -13.49 -6.81
C ALA A 347 -9.15 -13.03 -7.47
N GLU A 348 -10.00 -14.00 -7.77
CA GLU A 348 -11.34 -13.82 -8.32
C GLU A 348 -12.42 -14.31 -7.36
N TRP A 349 -13.61 -13.72 -7.47
CA TRP A 349 -14.82 -14.24 -6.81
C TRP A 349 -15.27 -15.55 -7.49
N GLY A 350 -14.83 -16.70 -6.96
CA GLY A 350 -15.16 -18.01 -7.52
C GLY A 350 -16.56 -18.49 -7.15
N GLN A 351 -16.76 -18.92 -5.90
CA GLN A 351 -18.02 -19.50 -5.41
C GLN A 351 -18.31 -19.05 -3.98
N TYR A 352 -19.55 -19.24 -3.51
CA TYR A 352 -19.87 -19.10 -2.08
C TYR A 352 -20.08 -20.46 -1.43
N ASP A 353 -19.72 -20.54 -0.15
CA ASP A 353 -19.99 -21.66 0.74
C ASP A 353 -20.91 -21.20 1.87
N ALA A 354 -22.17 -21.60 1.79
CA ALA A 354 -23.17 -21.24 2.80
C ALA A 354 -22.93 -21.95 4.14
N SER A 355 -22.25 -23.10 4.16
CA SER A 355 -22.01 -23.86 5.40
C SER A 355 -20.93 -23.20 6.26
N HIS A 356 -19.92 -22.61 5.63
CA HIS A 356 -18.83 -21.89 6.31
C HIS A 356 -19.01 -20.37 6.34
N ASN A 357 -20.09 -19.85 5.76
CA ASN A 357 -20.32 -18.42 5.54
C ASN A 357 -19.13 -17.74 4.83
N ALA A 358 -18.64 -18.38 3.77
CA ALA A 358 -17.34 -18.06 3.18
C ALA A 358 -17.38 -17.95 1.65
N LEU A 359 -16.39 -17.28 1.10
CA LEU A 359 -16.14 -17.15 -0.33
C LEU A 359 -14.96 -18.01 -0.72
N PHE A 360 -15.13 -18.79 -1.77
CA PHE A 360 -14.04 -19.45 -2.47
C PHE A 360 -13.46 -18.46 -3.48
N LEU A 361 -12.21 -18.07 -3.26
CA LEU A 361 -11.46 -17.15 -4.11
C LEU A 361 -10.39 -17.91 -4.89
N VAL A 362 -10.18 -17.57 -6.16
CA VAL A 362 -9.27 -18.29 -7.09
C VAL A 362 -8.19 -17.35 -7.62
N GLY A 363 -6.91 -17.72 -7.53
CA GLY A 363 -5.76 -16.82 -7.71
C GLY A 363 -5.11 -16.76 -9.10
N HIS A 364 -5.68 -17.42 -10.12
CA HIS A 364 -5.13 -17.47 -11.49
C HIS A 364 -3.64 -17.85 -11.62
N GLY A 365 -3.09 -18.50 -10.60
CA GLY A 365 -1.72 -18.98 -10.59
C GLY A 365 -0.64 -17.96 -10.26
N VAL A 366 -1.02 -16.70 -9.99
CA VAL A 366 -0.10 -15.59 -9.74
C VAL A 366 -0.09 -15.26 -8.25
N ALA A 367 0.87 -15.82 -7.52
CA ALA A 367 1.02 -15.50 -6.10
C ALA A 367 2.43 -15.81 -5.58
N SER A 368 2.81 -15.13 -4.50
CA SER A 368 4.00 -15.53 -3.72
C SER A 368 3.78 -16.90 -3.08
N PHE A 369 4.78 -17.78 -3.11
CA PHE A 369 4.71 -19.09 -2.45
C PHE A 369 4.64 -18.96 -0.92
N ALA A 370 5.09 -17.84 -0.34
CA ALA A 370 5.01 -17.53 1.09
C ALA A 370 3.58 -17.36 1.63
N LEU A 371 2.58 -17.36 0.73
CA LEU A 371 1.16 -17.36 1.06
C LEU A 371 0.64 -18.74 1.48
N ALA A 372 1.34 -19.80 1.09
CA ALA A 372 1.09 -21.13 1.62
C ALA A 372 1.55 -21.24 3.07
N GLU A 373 1.10 -22.28 3.77
CA GLU A 373 1.53 -22.54 5.16
C GLU A 373 3.04 -22.81 5.26
N ASN A 374 3.59 -23.50 4.26
CA ASN A 374 5.02 -23.79 4.10
C ASN A 374 5.28 -24.36 2.69
N ASP A 375 6.55 -24.53 2.31
CA ASP A 375 6.94 -25.06 0.99
C ASP A 375 6.35 -26.45 0.69
N SER A 376 6.12 -27.31 1.70
CA SER A 376 5.55 -28.65 1.46
C SER A 376 4.06 -28.65 1.12
N ALA A 377 3.37 -27.54 1.41
CA ALA A 377 1.97 -27.33 1.03
C ALA A 377 1.81 -26.85 -0.43
N VAL A 378 2.91 -26.50 -1.10
CA VAL A 378 2.92 -26.04 -2.50
C VAL A 378 3.23 -27.21 -3.43
N THR A 379 2.34 -27.42 -4.41
CA THR A 379 2.59 -28.36 -5.52
C THR A 379 2.60 -27.60 -6.83
N LEU A 380 3.60 -27.86 -7.67
CA LEU A 380 3.61 -27.40 -9.06
C LEU A 380 2.76 -28.36 -9.90
N THR A 381 1.71 -27.85 -10.53
CA THR A 381 0.71 -28.60 -11.30
C THR A 381 0.63 -28.12 -12.74
N GLY A 382 -0.19 -28.77 -13.57
CA GLY A 382 -0.54 -28.23 -14.89
C GLY A 382 -1.39 -26.98 -14.79
N SER A 383 -1.35 -26.15 -15.83
CA SER A 383 -2.29 -25.04 -15.97
C SER A 383 -3.71 -25.60 -16.07
N PRO A 384 -4.67 -25.15 -15.26
CA PRO A 384 -6.07 -25.56 -15.42
C PRO A 384 -6.70 -24.99 -16.69
N GLU A 385 -6.11 -23.93 -17.26
CA GLU A 385 -6.56 -23.28 -18.49
C GLU A 385 -5.61 -23.61 -19.63
N GLU A 386 -6.13 -24.30 -20.65
CA GLU A 386 -5.40 -24.67 -21.86
C GLU A 386 -6.04 -24.01 -23.10
N TRP A 387 -5.30 -23.09 -23.72
CA TRP A 387 -5.75 -22.36 -24.90
C TRP A 387 -5.36 -23.03 -26.24
N GLY A 388 -4.92 -24.30 -26.19
CA GLY A 388 -4.55 -25.08 -27.37
C GLY A 388 -3.17 -24.75 -27.98
N PHE A 389 -2.32 -24.03 -27.26
CA PHE A 389 -0.93 -23.77 -27.67
C PHE A 389 0.02 -24.87 -27.23
N GLN A 390 1.25 -24.84 -27.74
CA GLN A 390 2.28 -25.80 -27.39
C GLN A 390 2.71 -25.64 -25.92
N GLY A 391 2.72 -26.74 -25.17
CA GLY A 391 3.15 -26.79 -23.76
C GLY A 391 1.94 -26.89 -22.83
N GLY A 392 2.07 -27.71 -21.77
CA GLY A 392 0.99 -27.94 -20.80
C GLY A 392 0.84 -26.82 -19.76
N GLY A 393 1.81 -25.89 -19.74
CA GLY A 393 1.93 -24.86 -18.73
C GLY A 393 2.23 -25.44 -17.33
N VAL A 394 2.74 -24.60 -16.45
CA VAL A 394 2.91 -24.93 -15.04
C VAL A 394 2.18 -23.89 -14.21
N ASN A 395 1.51 -24.37 -13.17
CA ASN A 395 0.85 -23.57 -12.17
C ASN A 395 1.29 -23.99 -10.77
N ALA A 396 0.95 -23.18 -9.76
CA ALA A 396 1.06 -23.56 -8.35
C ALA A 396 -0.32 -23.90 -7.79
N GLU A 397 -0.39 -24.99 -7.03
CA GLU A 397 -1.57 -25.42 -6.28
C GLU A 397 -1.24 -25.33 -4.79
N PHE A 398 -1.95 -24.46 -4.09
CA PHE A 398 -1.99 -24.40 -2.64
C PHE A 398 -3.22 -23.58 -2.19
N ILE A 399 -3.58 -23.76 -0.92
CA ILE A 399 -4.57 -22.90 -0.25
C ILE A 399 -3.85 -21.81 0.56
N LEU A 400 -4.37 -20.59 0.51
CA LEU A 400 -3.91 -19.47 1.33
C LEU A 400 -3.92 -19.84 2.81
N LYS A 401 -2.81 -19.61 3.52
CA LYS A 401 -2.70 -19.95 4.94
C LYS A 401 -3.78 -19.26 5.79
N PRO A 402 -4.20 -19.87 6.92
CA PRO A 402 -5.28 -19.34 7.75
C PRO A 402 -4.91 -18.00 8.39
N GLY A 403 -5.92 -17.19 8.73
CA GLY A 403 -5.76 -15.98 9.52
C GLY A 403 -6.61 -14.80 9.06
N VAL A 404 -6.56 -13.71 9.82
CA VAL A 404 -7.25 -12.46 9.48
C VAL A 404 -6.72 -11.92 8.16
N VAL A 405 -7.62 -11.54 7.27
CA VAL A 405 -7.31 -10.96 5.97
C VAL A 405 -8.11 -9.69 5.72
N THR A 406 -7.55 -8.81 4.92
CA THR A 406 -8.26 -7.67 4.32
C THR A 406 -8.41 -7.95 2.82
N MET A 407 -9.61 -7.72 2.30
CA MET A 407 -9.94 -7.77 0.88
C MET A 407 -10.21 -6.36 0.35
N SER A 408 -9.60 -5.99 -0.78
CA SER A 408 -9.75 -4.66 -1.37
C SER A 408 -9.62 -4.68 -2.89
N HIS A 409 -10.13 -3.64 -3.53
CA HIS A 409 -9.92 -3.31 -4.94
C HIS A 409 -10.25 -1.84 -5.17
N LEU A 410 -9.84 -1.29 -6.31
CA LEU A 410 -10.21 0.04 -6.78
C LEU A 410 -11.21 -0.06 -7.94
N LEU A 411 -12.28 0.73 -7.86
CA LEU A 411 -13.41 0.73 -8.79
C LEU A 411 -13.41 2.06 -9.55
N ASP A 412 -13.38 2.01 -10.88
CA ASP A 412 -13.59 3.17 -11.75
C ASP A 412 -15.08 3.34 -12.03
N THR A 413 -15.75 4.22 -11.28
CA THR A 413 -17.20 4.42 -11.39
C THR A 413 -17.54 5.72 -12.13
N PRO A 414 -18.81 5.91 -12.57
CA PRO A 414 -19.25 7.19 -13.12
C PRO A 414 -19.10 8.40 -12.17
N ARG A 415 -18.97 8.17 -10.85
CA ARG A 415 -18.75 9.21 -9.82
C ARG A 415 -17.27 9.33 -9.42
N GLY A 416 -16.36 8.81 -10.22
CA GLY A 416 -14.94 8.70 -9.91
C GLY A 416 -14.59 7.44 -9.12
N TRP A 417 -13.36 7.39 -8.62
CA TRP A 417 -12.81 6.22 -7.96
C TRP A 417 -13.51 5.88 -6.64
N GLN A 418 -13.66 4.58 -6.38
CA GLN A 418 -14.13 4.04 -5.11
C GLN A 418 -13.25 2.87 -4.69
N MET A 419 -12.92 2.77 -3.41
CA MET A 419 -12.14 1.68 -2.83
C MET A 419 -13.07 0.71 -2.08
N LEU A 420 -12.99 -0.58 -2.41
CA LEU A 420 -13.56 -1.63 -1.58
C LEU A 420 -12.71 -1.79 -0.32
N VAL A 421 -13.33 -1.84 0.85
CA VAL A 421 -12.68 -2.14 2.12
C VAL A 421 -13.49 -3.23 2.81
N SER A 422 -12.99 -4.46 2.81
CA SER A 422 -13.68 -5.57 3.47
C SER A 422 -12.73 -6.43 4.29
N GLY A 423 -13.24 -6.91 5.42
CA GLY A 423 -12.51 -7.81 6.33
C GLY A 423 -12.96 -9.25 6.14
N GLY A 424 -12.09 -10.18 6.48
CA GLY A 424 -12.44 -11.58 6.51
C GLY A 424 -11.41 -12.42 7.25
N GLU A 425 -11.65 -13.73 7.25
CA GLU A 425 -10.73 -14.71 7.82
C GLU A 425 -10.51 -15.82 6.81
N SER A 426 -9.27 -15.99 6.35
CA SER A 426 -8.86 -17.16 5.59
C SER A 426 -8.97 -18.38 6.49
N LEU A 427 -9.82 -19.32 6.13
CA LEU A 427 -10.12 -20.50 6.95
C LEU A 427 -9.06 -21.57 6.78
N GLN A 428 -8.82 -22.31 7.86
CA GLN A 428 -8.12 -23.59 7.75
C GLN A 428 -9.03 -24.59 7.04
N TYR A 429 -8.63 -24.97 5.81
CA TYR A 429 -9.38 -25.89 4.98
C TYR A 429 -8.42 -26.76 4.14
N PRO A 430 -8.79 -28.00 3.78
CA PRO A 430 -7.98 -28.80 2.88
C PRO A 430 -7.78 -28.10 1.52
N CYS A 431 -6.56 -28.14 0.99
CA CYS A 431 -6.30 -27.68 -0.37
C CYS A 431 -7.16 -28.47 -1.36
N LEU A 432 -7.94 -27.77 -2.16
CA LEU A 432 -8.75 -28.38 -3.21
C LEU A 432 -7.86 -28.85 -4.37
N PRO A 433 -8.17 -30.01 -4.99
CA PRO A 433 -7.39 -30.55 -6.10
C PRO A 433 -7.80 -29.91 -7.44
N CYS A 434 -7.75 -28.58 -7.52
CA CYS A 434 -8.15 -27.80 -8.70
C CYS A 434 -6.96 -27.32 -9.55
N ASN A 435 -5.73 -27.72 -9.22
CA ASN A 435 -4.49 -27.26 -9.85
C ASN A 435 -4.34 -25.72 -9.82
N GLU A 436 -4.86 -25.08 -8.77
CA GLU A 436 -4.92 -23.62 -8.69
C GLU A 436 -4.71 -23.11 -7.27
N ILE A 437 -4.19 -21.88 -7.16
CA ILE A 437 -4.07 -21.14 -5.90
C ILE A 437 -5.47 -20.68 -5.50
N HIS A 438 -5.85 -20.88 -4.24
CA HIS A 438 -7.17 -20.49 -3.78
C HIS A 438 -7.22 -20.11 -2.30
N ALA A 439 -8.31 -19.50 -1.89
CA ALA A 439 -8.60 -19.21 -0.49
C ALA A 439 -10.08 -19.50 -0.20
N LEU A 440 -10.37 -19.90 1.04
CA LEU A 440 -11.73 -19.94 1.57
C LEU A 440 -11.85 -18.87 2.66
N VAL A 441 -12.45 -17.73 2.33
CA VAL A 441 -12.48 -16.55 3.20
C VAL A 441 -13.86 -16.38 3.82
N ARG A 442 -13.97 -16.54 5.14
CA ARG A 442 -15.18 -16.23 5.89
C ARG A 442 -15.37 -14.72 5.96
N VAL A 443 -16.60 -14.27 5.71
CA VAL A 443 -17.01 -12.87 5.83
C VAL A 443 -17.90 -12.67 7.05
N GLU A 444 -17.99 -11.43 7.55
CA GLU A 444 -18.76 -11.09 8.75
C GLU A 444 -20.28 -11.17 8.51
N LYS A 445 -20.74 -10.72 7.33
CA LYS A 445 -22.16 -10.77 6.92
C LYS A 445 -22.54 -12.14 6.38
N PRO A 446 -23.83 -12.51 6.36
CA PRO A 446 -24.29 -13.68 5.62
C PRO A 446 -23.79 -13.62 4.16
N VAL A 447 -23.06 -14.63 3.70
CA VAL A 447 -22.28 -14.57 2.45
C VAL A 447 -23.13 -14.20 1.22
N LYS A 448 -24.40 -14.61 1.20
CA LYS A 448 -25.34 -14.27 0.13
C LYS A 448 -25.73 -12.78 0.15
N GLU A 449 -25.92 -12.21 1.33
CA GLU A 449 -26.20 -10.77 1.50
C GLU A 449 -24.96 -9.94 1.16
N TYR A 450 -23.79 -10.39 1.61
CA TYR A 450 -22.50 -9.79 1.26
C TYR A 450 -22.32 -9.74 -0.27
N LEU A 451 -22.55 -10.85 -0.99
CA LEU A 451 -22.46 -10.88 -2.45
C LEU A 451 -23.44 -9.94 -3.15
N VAL A 452 -24.66 -9.79 -2.60
CA VAL A 452 -25.62 -8.80 -3.12
C VAL A 452 -25.05 -7.38 -2.97
N GLU A 453 -24.40 -7.05 -1.86
CA GLU A 453 -23.78 -5.74 -1.67
C GLU A 453 -22.58 -5.52 -2.61
N ILE A 454 -21.67 -6.49 -2.71
CA ILE A 454 -20.51 -6.45 -3.62
C ILE A 454 -20.96 -6.21 -5.07
N GLN A 455 -21.93 -6.99 -5.55
CA GLN A 455 -22.41 -6.88 -6.93
C GLN A 455 -23.21 -5.60 -7.17
N ARG A 456 -23.97 -5.11 -6.17
CA ARG A 456 -24.68 -3.82 -6.26
C ARG A 456 -23.75 -2.62 -6.40
N GLN A 457 -22.56 -2.69 -5.81
CA GLN A 457 -21.55 -1.63 -5.95
C GLN A 457 -20.76 -1.73 -7.26
N GLY A 458 -20.85 -2.85 -7.98
CA GLY A 458 -20.08 -3.07 -9.21
C GLY A 458 -18.59 -3.28 -8.94
N VAL A 459 -18.25 -3.98 -7.86
CA VAL A 459 -16.86 -4.40 -7.58
C VAL A 459 -16.37 -5.28 -8.75
N PRO A 460 -15.14 -5.05 -9.26
CA PRO A 460 -14.51 -5.89 -10.28
C PRO A 460 -14.49 -7.36 -9.91
N HIS A 461 -14.38 -8.21 -10.92
CA HIS A 461 -14.28 -9.65 -10.68
C HIS A 461 -12.97 -10.03 -9.96
N HIS A 462 -11.92 -9.20 -10.09
CA HIS A 462 -10.71 -9.30 -9.29
C HIS A 462 -10.88 -8.70 -7.87
N VAL A 463 -10.20 -9.32 -6.91
CA VAL A 463 -10.08 -8.90 -5.52
C VAL A 463 -8.65 -9.14 -5.04
N ILE A 464 -8.11 -8.15 -4.32
CA ILE A 464 -6.79 -8.27 -3.70
C ILE A 464 -6.96 -8.68 -2.25
N VAL A 465 -6.28 -9.74 -1.84
CA VAL A 465 -6.32 -10.30 -0.48
C VAL A 465 -4.95 -10.18 0.16
N VAL A 466 -4.88 -9.68 1.40
CA VAL A 466 -3.64 -9.64 2.18
C VAL A 466 -3.91 -10.13 3.60
N HIS A 467 -2.92 -10.78 4.23
CA HIS A 467 -2.98 -11.08 5.66
C HIS A 467 -2.81 -9.80 6.50
N GLY A 468 -3.63 -9.70 7.56
CA GLY A 468 -3.72 -8.55 8.46
C GLY A 468 -5.01 -7.76 8.28
N ASP A 469 -5.40 -7.03 9.33
CA ASP A 469 -6.50 -6.06 9.27
C ASP A 469 -5.92 -4.66 9.04
N VAL A 470 -6.12 -4.13 7.82
CA VAL A 470 -5.71 -2.78 7.43
C VAL A 470 -6.89 -1.95 6.95
N ARG A 471 -8.11 -2.30 7.38
CA ARG A 471 -9.34 -1.62 6.93
C ARG A 471 -9.34 -0.14 7.30
N GLN A 472 -8.79 0.23 8.45
CA GLN A 472 -8.74 1.62 8.90
C GLN A 472 -7.72 2.42 8.09
N GLU A 473 -6.54 1.86 7.85
CA GLU A 473 -5.48 2.42 7.03
C GLU A 473 -5.93 2.63 5.58
N LEU A 474 -6.68 1.69 5.02
CA LEU A 474 -7.27 1.82 3.68
C LEU A 474 -8.32 2.94 3.61
N GLN A 475 -9.13 3.13 4.66
CA GLN A 475 -10.06 4.26 4.73
C GLN A 475 -9.31 5.60 4.78
N TYR A 476 -8.27 5.72 5.61
CA TYR A 476 -7.42 6.92 5.60
C TYR A 476 -6.77 7.14 4.24
N LEU A 477 -6.28 6.08 3.59
CA LEU A 477 -5.71 6.19 2.25
C LEU A 477 -6.75 6.67 1.22
N ALA A 478 -7.98 6.18 1.29
CA ALA A 478 -9.07 6.62 0.42
C ALA A 478 -9.35 8.13 0.59
N ASP A 479 -9.42 8.61 1.84
CA ASP A 479 -9.60 10.02 2.16
C ASP A 479 -8.44 10.87 1.62
N ILE A 480 -7.20 10.41 1.80
CA ILE A 480 -5.97 11.09 1.35
C ILE A 480 -5.91 11.18 -0.19
N LEU A 481 -6.34 10.13 -0.88
CA LEU A 481 -6.44 10.11 -2.34
C LEU A 481 -7.67 10.88 -2.86
N GLY A 482 -8.58 11.30 -1.98
CA GLY A 482 -9.82 11.98 -2.35
C GLY A 482 -10.79 11.07 -3.11
N ILE A 483 -10.80 9.77 -2.79
CA ILE A 483 -11.66 8.77 -3.42
C ILE A 483 -12.68 8.22 -2.42
N ARG A 484 -13.80 7.70 -2.92
CA ARG A 484 -14.86 7.15 -2.05
C ARG A 484 -14.42 5.82 -1.45
N SER A 485 -14.94 5.45 -0.29
CA SER A 485 -14.81 4.10 0.26
C SER A 485 -16.16 3.36 0.19
N PHE A 486 -16.11 2.04 0.05
CA PHE A 486 -17.22 1.13 0.25
C PHE A 486 -16.78 0.08 1.27
N VAL A 487 -17.31 0.18 2.49
CA VAL A 487 -17.03 -0.77 3.57
C VAL A 487 -18.07 -1.89 3.51
N ALA A 488 -17.62 -3.10 3.18
CA ALA A 488 -18.47 -4.26 2.92
C ALA A 488 -18.48 -5.26 4.07
#